data_AF-A1YFL7-F1
#
_entry.id   AF-A1YFL7-F1
#
_cell.length_a   1.000
_cell.length_b   1.000
_cell.length_c   1.000
_cell.angle_alpha   90.00
_cell.angle_beta   90.00
_cell.angle_gamma   90.00
#
_symmetry.space_group_name_H-M   'P 1'
#
loop_
_entity.id
_entity.type
_entity.pdbx_description
1 polymer ?
#
loop_
_entity_poly.entity_id
_entity_poly.type
_entity_poly.pdbx_seq_one_letter_code
_entity_poly.pdbx_strand_id
1 'polypeptide(L)' 'PNSDNRRQGGRERLASTNDKGSMAMESAKETRYCAVCNDYASGYHYGVWSCEGCKAFFKRSIQ' A
#
# COMPACT_ATOMS: atom_id res chain seq x y z
N PRO A 1 -29.29 32.97 -10.70
CA PRO A 1 -28.28 32.88 -9.62
C PRO A 1 -27.75 31.44 -9.50
N ASN A 2 -26.86 31.11 -10.45
CA ASN A 2 -25.92 29.99 -10.47
C ASN A 2 -25.03 30.07 -9.20
N SER A 3 -24.43 29.05 -8.59
CA SER A 3 -23.83 27.81 -9.09
C SER A 3 -23.32 27.03 -7.87
N ASP A 4 -23.32 25.70 -7.97
CA ASP A 4 -22.54 24.70 -7.25
C ASP A 4 -21.72 25.12 -6.02
N ASN A 5 -22.17 24.65 -4.84
CA ASN A 5 -21.33 24.50 -3.65
C ASN A 5 -20.24 23.45 -3.93
N ARG A 6 -19.15 23.90 -4.55
CA ARG A 6 -17.92 23.15 -4.78
C ARG A 6 -17.30 22.79 -3.43
N ARG A 7 -17.58 21.55 -3.01
CA ARG A 7 -17.00 20.78 -1.90
C ARG A 7 -15.49 21.01 -1.73
N GLN A 8 -15.11 22.07 -1.04
CA GLN A 8 -13.79 22.23 -0.44
C GLN A 8 -13.83 21.62 0.97
N GLY A 9 -13.66 20.30 1.00
CA GLY A 9 -13.21 19.59 2.19
C GLY A 9 -11.89 18.92 1.80
N GLY A 10 -10.79 19.43 2.35
CA GLY A 10 -9.44 18.92 2.11
C GLY A 10 -9.39 17.39 2.23
N ARG A 11 -8.65 16.77 1.31
CA ARG A 11 -8.26 15.36 1.39
C ARG A 11 -7.20 15.20 2.48
N GLU A 12 -7.54 15.48 3.72
CA GLU A 12 -6.76 15.09 4.89
C GLU A 12 -7.36 13.80 5.45
N ARG A 13 -7.19 12.71 4.68
CA ARG A 13 -7.31 11.36 5.24
C ARG A 13 -5.96 10.96 5.78
N LEU A 14 -5.66 11.49 6.96
CA LEU A 14 -4.59 11.01 7.82
C LEU A 14 -4.83 9.51 8.07
N ALA A 15 -3.84 8.72 7.61
CA ALA A 15 -3.48 7.37 8.03
C ALA A 15 -4.42 6.73 9.07
N SER A 16 -5.58 6.26 8.63
CA SER A 16 -6.35 5.28 9.39
C SER A 16 -5.99 3.92 8.82
N THR A 17 -5.10 3.27 9.56
CA THR A 17 -4.79 1.84 9.54
C THR A 17 -6.03 1.02 9.22
N ASN A 18 -6.22 0.69 7.95
CA ASN A 18 -7.21 -0.27 7.51
C ASN A 18 -6.64 -1.02 6.31
N ASP A 19 -5.44 -1.55 6.51
CA ASP A 19 -4.89 -2.61 5.68
C ASP A 19 -5.72 -3.89 5.93
N LYS A 20 -6.94 -3.89 5.38
CA LYS A 20 -7.67 -5.12 5.09
C LYS A 20 -7.12 -5.71 3.79
N GLY A 21 -5.81 -5.91 3.72
CA GLY A 21 -5.14 -6.82 2.80
C GLY A 21 -5.28 -8.26 3.30
N SER A 22 -6.52 -8.67 3.62
CA SER A 22 -6.84 -10.01 4.07
C SER A 22 -7.11 -10.91 2.86
N MET A 23 -6.08 -11.32 2.12
CA MET A 23 -6.18 -12.44 1.16
C MET A 23 -4.88 -13.23 1.10
N ALA A 24 -4.57 -13.96 2.17
CA ALA A 24 -3.93 -15.27 2.11
C ALA A 24 -4.03 -15.95 3.49
N MET A 25 -5.17 -16.58 3.75
CA MET A 25 -5.19 -17.76 4.61
C MET A 25 -4.22 -18.78 4.01
N GLU A 26 -3.12 -19.10 4.70
CA GLU A 26 -2.71 -20.49 4.95
C GLU A 26 -1.47 -20.55 5.87
N SER A 27 -1.67 -21.15 7.05
CA SER A 27 -0.67 -21.83 7.88
C SER A 27 0.64 -21.10 8.18
N ALA A 28 0.76 -20.53 9.39
CA ALA A 28 1.99 -20.51 10.20
C ALA A 28 3.34 -20.30 9.47
N LYS A 29 3.37 -19.47 8.42
CA LYS A 29 4.58 -19.09 7.69
C LYS A 29 4.94 -17.71 8.21
N GLU A 30 6.09 -17.63 8.86
CA GLU A 30 6.73 -16.42 9.38
C GLU A 30 6.35 -15.18 8.57
N THR A 31 5.58 -14.29 9.18
CA THR A 31 5.14 -13.04 8.55
C THR A 31 6.36 -12.25 8.12
N ARG A 32 6.55 -12.08 6.81
CA ARG A 32 7.68 -11.32 6.26
C ARG A 32 7.29 -9.86 6.07
N TYR A 33 8.25 -8.98 6.30
CA TYR A 33 8.09 -7.53 6.17
C TYR A 33 8.87 -7.02 4.96
N CYS A 34 8.39 -5.91 4.38
CA CYS A 34 9.02 -5.24 3.28
C CYS A 34 10.38 -4.70 3.71
N ALA A 35 11.44 -5.07 2.99
CA ALA A 35 12.81 -4.63 3.28
C ALA A 35 13.06 -3.13 3.01
N VAL A 36 12.07 -2.41 2.46
CA VAL A 36 12.19 -1.00 2.05
C VAL A 36 11.47 -0.07 3.02
N CYS A 37 10.21 -0.39 3.38
CA CYS A 37 9.38 0.46 4.24
C CYS A 37 8.88 -0.23 5.52
N ASN A 38 9.31 -1.47 5.78
CA ASN A 38 8.92 -2.27 6.95
C ASN A 38 7.41 -2.58 7.08
N ASP A 39 6.63 -2.39 6.02
CA ASP A 39 5.22 -2.78 5.98
C ASP A 39 5.04 -4.28 5.66
N TYR A 40 3.83 -4.81 5.71
CA TYR A 40 3.53 -6.21 5.38
C TYR A 40 4.01 -6.54 3.95
N ALA A 41 4.88 -7.55 3.81
CA ALA A 41 5.31 -7.99 2.50
C ALA A 41 4.19 -8.81 1.85
N SER A 42 3.74 -8.38 0.67
CA SER A 42 2.79 -9.17 -0.12
C SER A 42 3.47 -10.37 -0.78
N GLY A 43 4.79 -10.33 -0.93
CA GLY A 43 5.55 -11.39 -1.57
C GLY A 43 7.01 -11.02 -1.82
N TYR A 44 7.68 -11.88 -2.60
CA TYR A 44 9.04 -11.68 -3.05
C TYR A 44 9.03 -11.05 -4.44
N HIS A 45 9.41 -9.78 -4.53
CA HIS A 45 9.40 -9.01 -5.76
C HIS A 45 10.79 -8.44 -6.03
N TYR A 46 11.25 -8.53 -7.27
CA TYR A 46 12.56 -8.03 -7.69
C TYR A 46 13.73 -8.55 -6.85
N GLY A 47 13.62 -9.75 -6.29
CA GLY A 47 14.68 -10.36 -5.50
C GLY A 47 14.71 -9.97 -4.01
N VAL A 48 13.69 -9.30 -3.48
CA VAL A 48 13.55 -8.98 -2.05
C VAL A 48 12.10 -9.10 -1.58
N TRP A 49 11.87 -9.23 -0.27
CA TRP A 49 10.53 -9.11 0.31
C TRP A 49 10.03 -7.66 0.19
N SER A 50 8.90 -7.44 -0.47
CA SER A 50 8.34 -6.09 -0.63
C SER A 50 6.81 -6.04 -0.49
N CYS A 51 6.30 -4.87 -0.12
CA CYS A 51 4.86 -4.56 -0.17
C CYS A 51 4.42 -4.15 -1.58
N GLU A 52 3.11 -4.08 -1.83
CA GLU A 52 2.55 -3.66 -3.12
C GLU A 52 2.90 -2.21 -3.47
N GLY A 53 3.04 -1.34 -2.47
CA GLY A 53 3.42 0.07 -2.67
C GLY A 53 4.83 0.20 -3.25
N CYS A 54 5.81 -0.44 -2.62
CA CYS A 54 7.18 -0.46 -3.11
C CYS A 54 7.28 -1.16 -4.47
N LYS A 55 6.63 -2.30 -4.66
CA LYS A 55 6.57 -3.00 -5.96
C LYS A 55 6.09 -2.09 -7.09
N ALA A 56 5.02 -1.33 -6.87
CA ALA A 56 4.48 -0.40 -7.87
C ALA A 56 5.40 0.80 -8.11
N PHE A 57 6.13 1.24 -7.09
CA PHE A 57 7.15 2.28 -7.22
C PHE A 57 8.31 1.81 -8.10
N PHE A 58 8.92 0.67 -7.79
CA PHE A 58 10.00 0.09 -8.60
C PHE A 58 9.59 -0.12 -10.06
N LYS A 59 8.37 -0.60 -10.32
CA LYS A 59 7.88 -0.77 -11.70
C LYS A 59 7.84 0.53 -12.51
N ARG A 60 7.60 1.68 -11.89
CA ARG A 60 7.56 2.98 -12.58
C ARG A 60 8.92 3.67 -12.66
N SER A 61 9.79 3.42 -11.67
CA SER A 61 11.10 4.08 -11.56
C SER A 61 12.23 3.41 -12.35
N ILE A 62 12.03 2.20 -12.87
CA ILE A 62 12.98 1.54 -13.80
C ILE A 62 12.67 1.98 -15.25
N GLN A 63 12.56 3.30 -15.46
CA GLN A 63 12.46 3.98 -16.75
C GLN A 63 13.56 5.02 -16.82
#